data_AF-A0A817QSY6-F1
#
_entry.id   AF-A0A817QSY6-F1
#
_cell.length_a   1.000
_cell.length_b   1.000
_cell.length_c   1.000
_cell.angle_alpha   90.00
_cell.angle_beta   90.00
_cell.angle_gamma   90.00
#
_symmetry.space_group_name_H-M   'P 1'
#
loop_
_entity.id
_entity.type
_entity.pdbx_description
1 polymer ?
#
loop_
_entity_poly.entity_id
_entity_poly.type
_entity_poly.pdbx_seq_one_letter_code
_entity_poly.pdbx_strand_id
1 'polypeptide(L)'
;NKLTKLKLNGVPWWGAGGLNVNEVIKYDSFLKKFVIFLDSEELAKIHHMYDTDLNGVLSYSEINLMNAHIYRYIPRLRSSNTKISNSDQSSIESTHTNESDIFKQDSFSTDLSCIPPTIFYLENLIELTIEYQGIKIVPDAIKNLKHLVIFSLNYCIELETLSAYVGLLPLRELNLNGCVSLKTPPIEITRRGHTQTMAFLKRLISGSTLCKRTKLMLVGLGGAGKTSLVRAFRKYHSDKPPEITDGIDIVKWKVPLNQPDDFLEFSVWDFAGQSVYYHAHQFFLAKKAVYILVWNIRLGAEHGGLDFWLSSICCHAPNAPIFVVGTHSDVHWFMRTA
;
A
#
# COMPACT_ATOMS: atom_id res chain seq x y z
N ASN A 1 -22.58 23.21 -22.44
CA ASN A 1 -23.29 22.91 -21.17
C ASN A 1 -24.27 21.72 -21.19
N LYS A 2 -24.23 20.80 -22.17
CA LYS A 2 -25.15 19.64 -22.22
C LYS A 2 -24.47 18.27 -22.14
N LEU A 3 -23.13 18.23 -22.11
CA LEU A 3 -22.41 16.95 -22.13
C LEU A 3 -22.44 16.32 -20.74
N THR A 4 -23.23 15.26 -20.58
CA THR A 4 -23.37 14.48 -19.35
C THR A 4 -22.62 13.16 -19.38
N LYS A 5 -22.23 12.70 -20.57
CA LYS A 5 -21.48 11.46 -20.77
C LYS A 5 -20.30 11.69 -21.70
N LEU A 6 -19.12 11.27 -21.30
CA LEU A 6 -17.90 11.41 -22.08
C LEU A 6 -17.13 10.08 -22.05
N LYS A 7 -16.85 9.55 -23.23
CA LYS A 7 -16.07 8.32 -23.41
C LYS A 7 -14.78 8.65 -24.16
N LEU A 8 -13.66 8.53 -23.47
CA LEU A 8 -12.30 8.69 -23.99
C LEU A 8 -11.55 7.37 -23.96
N ASN A 9 -12.27 6.28 -24.21
CA ASN A 9 -11.68 4.96 -24.26
C ASN A 9 -10.64 4.90 -25.38
N GLY A 10 -9.55 4.17 -25.16
CA GLY A 10 -8.74 3.61 -26.24
C GLY A 10 -9.60 2.68 -27.09
N VAL A 11 -9.17 2.33 -28.29
CA VAL A 11 -9.90 1.39 -29.16
C VAL A 11 -9.45 -0.04 -28.85
N PRO A 12 -10.15 -0.89 -28.10
CA PRO A 12 -9.73 -2.29 -27.99
C PRO A 12 -9.41 -2.83 -29.39
N TRP A 13 -8.13 -3.13 -29.70
CA TRP A 13 -7.73 -3.59 -31.04
C TRP A 13 -8.47 -4.90 -31.38
N TRP A 14 -8.94 -5.56 -30.32
CA TRP A 14 -9.91 -6.63 -30.30
C TRP A 14 -11.22 -6.25 -29.59
N GLY A 15 -12.38 -6.53 -30.22
CA GLY A 15 -13.64 -6.75 -29.49
C GLY A 15 -14.49 -5.52 -29.09
N ALA A 16 -14.37 -4.37 -29.75
CA ALA A 16 -15.23 -3.21 -29.46
C ALA A 16 -16.60 -3.19 -30.15
N GLY A 17 -16.99 -4.26 -30.85
CA GLY A 17 -18.30 -4.33 -31.53
C GLY A 17 -18.70 -5.73 -31.95
N GLY A 18 -19.33 -6.48 -31.05
CA GLY A 18 -20.20 -7.62 -31.43
C GLY A 18 -19.53 -8.80 -32.14
N LEU A 19 -18.26 -9.12 -31.85
CA LEU A 19 -17.68 -10.38 -32.31
C LEU A 19 -18.17 -11.52 -31.42
N ASN A 20 -18.77 -12.51 -32.08
CA ASN A 20 -19.36 -13.70 -31.48
C ASN A 20 -18.24 -14.51 -30.79
N VAL A 21 -18.43 -14.83 -29.52
CA VAL A 21 -17.43 -15.42 -28.59
C VAL A 21 -16.91 -16.81 -29.03
N ASN A 22 -17.46 -17.37 -30.11
CA ASN A 22 -17.15 -18.71 -30.61
C ASN A 22 -16.18 -18.75 -31.79
N GLU A 23 -15.72 -17.61 -32.31
CA GLU A 23 -14.65 -17.62 -33.32
C GLU A 23 -13.28 -17.71 -32.65
N VAL A 24 -12.70 -18.91 -32.68
CA VAL A 24 -11.30 -19.17 -32.37
C VAL A 24 -10.45 -18.44 -33.42
N ILE A 25 -10.10 -17.19 -33.14
CA ILE A 25 -9.29 -16.38 -34.04
C ILE A 25 -7.82 -16.70 -33.81
N LYS A 26 -7.16 -17.24 -34.82
CA LYS A 26 -5.73 -17.56 -34.80
C LYS A 26 -4.88 -16.28 -34.72
N TYR A 27 -4.12 -16.19 -33.63
CA TYR A 27 -3.23 -15.11 -33.24
C TYR A 27 -2.31 -14.59 -34.38
N ASP A 28 -1.75 -15.49 -35.19
CA ASP A 28 -0.83 -15.16 -36.30
C ASP A 28 -1.43 -14.25 -37.38
N SER A 29 -2.75 -14.31 -37.59
CA SER A 29 -3.43 -13.49 -38.60
C SER A 29 -3.60 -12.04 -38.14
N PHE A 30 -3.63 -11.81 -36.83
CA PHE A 30 -3.81 -10.50 -36.21
C PHE A 30 -2.51 -9.72 -36.10
N LEU A 31 -1.41 -10.35 -35.65
CA LEU A 31 -0.11 -9.69 -35.52
C LEU A 31 0.40 -9.13 -36.84
N LYS A 32 0.02 -9.74 -37.97
CA LYS A 32 0.31 -9.21 -39.32
C LYS A 32 -0.16 -7.77 -39.52
N LYS A 33 -1.17 -7.31 -38.78
CA LYS A 33 -1.65 -5.91 -38.83
C LYS A 33 -0.78 -4.94 -38.03
N PHE A 34 0.08 -5.43 -37.13
CA PHE A 34 0.95 -4.65 -36.26
C PHE A 34 2.42 -4.66 -36.67
N VAL A 35 2.78 -5.40 -37.73
CA VAL A 35 4.15 -5.48 -38.29
C VAL A 35 4.70 -4.10 -38.70
N ILE A 36 3.82 -3.11 -38.91
CA ILE A 36 4.20 -1.72 -39.21
C ILE A 36 4.70 -0.97 -37.95
N PHE A 37 4.28 -1.39 -36.75
CA PHE A 37 4.52 -0.70 -35.48
C PHE A 37 5.41 -1.47 -34.50
N LEU A 38 5.50 -2.79 -34.65
CA LEU A 38 6.24 -3.69 -33.76
C LEU A 38 7.09 -4.63 -34.62
N ASP A 39 8.33 -4.88 -34.21
CA ASP A 39 9.16 -5.87 -34.86
C ASP A 39 8.73 -7.31 -34.52
N SER A 40 9.24 -8.29 -35.27
CA SER A 40 8.86 -9.69 -35.10
C SER A 40 9.24 -10.29 -33.74
N GLU A 41 10.24 -9.72 -33.05
CA GLU A 41 10.72 -10.20 -31.76
C GLU A 41 9.84 -9.68 -30.61
N GLU A 42 9.41 -8.42 -30.67
CA GLU A 42 8.44 -7.82 -29.76
C GLU A 42 7.06 -8.48 -29.86
N LEU A 43 6.62 -8.79 -31.09
CA LEU A 43 5.35 -9.49 -31.33
C LEU A 43 5.36 -10.91 -30.72
N ALA A 44 6.46 -11.64 -30.86
CA ALA A 44 6.60 -12.98 -30.27
C ALA A 44 6.64 -12.97 -28.73
N LYS A 45 7.24 -11.92 -28.13
CA LYS A 45 7.25 -11.73 -26.67
C LYS A 45 5.86 -11.42 -26.11
N ILE A 46 5.05 -10.62 -26.82
CA ILE A 46 3.68 -10.32 -26.42
C ILE A 46 2.83 -11.59 -26.37
N HIS A 47 3.01 -12.53 -27.30
CA HIS A 47 2.28 -13.81 -27.32
C HIS A 47 2.45 -14.61 -26.02
N HIS A 48 3.70 -14.91 -25.67
CA HIS A 48 4.04 -15.74 -24.52
C HIS A 48 3.76 -15.06 -23.17
N MET A 49 3.64 -13.73 -23.14
CA MET A 49 3.40 -12.98 -21.91
C MET A 49 1.92 -13.02 -21.47
N TYR A 50 0.99 -13.20 -22.41
CA TYR A 50 -0.45 -13.06 -22.15
C TYR A 50 -1.26 -14.34 -22.34
N ASP A 51 -0.71 -15.36 -23.00
CA ASP A 51 -1.25 -16.72 -23.00
C ASP A 51 -0.85 -17.41 -21.69
N THR A 52 -1.58 -17.11 -20.60
CA THR A 52 -1.17 -17.51 -19.24
C THR A 52 -1.35 -19.00 -18.98
N ASP A 53 -2.21 -19.66 -19.75
CA ASP A 53 -2.43 -21.11 -19.69
C ASP A 53 -1.71 -21.89 -20.82
N LEU A 54 -0.96 -21.18 -21.68
CA LEU A 54 -0.13 -21.73 -22.76
C LEU A 54 -0.92 -22.62 -23.73
N ASN A 55 -2.22 -22.37 -23.86
CA ASN A 55 -3.12 -23.19 -24.66
C ASN A 55 -3.15 -22.76 -26.14
N GLY A 56 -2.45 -21.67 -26.50
CA GLY A 56 -2.40 -21.09 -27.84
C GLY A 56 -3.65 -20.27 -28.20
N VAL A 57 -4.50 -19.94 -27.24
CA VAL A 57 -5.82 -19.28 -27.37
C VAL A 57 -6.06 -18.32 -26.20
N LEU A 58 -6.10 -17.01 -26.50
CA LEU A 58 -6.33 -16.00 -25.46
C LEU A 58 -7.80 -15.94 -25.03
N SER A 59 -8.05 -16.06 -23.72
CA SER A 59 -9.33 -15.77 -23.09
C SER A 59 -9.70 -14.29 -23.19
N TYR A 60 -10.96 -13.93 -22.93
CA TYR A 60 -11.42 -12.53 -22.98
C TYR A 60 -10.62 -11.60 -22.04
N SER A 61 -10.24 -12.09 -20.85
CA SER A 61 -9.38 -11.36 -19.92
C SER A 61 -7.97 -11.14 -20.46
N GLU A 62 -7.39 -12.15 -21.09
CA GLU A 62 -6.05 -12.09 -21.67
C GLU A 62 -6.02 -11.21 -22.92
N ILE A 63 -7.08 -11.27 -23.74
CA ILE A 63 -7.31 -10.35 -24.86
C ILE A 63 -7.35 -8.91 -24.36
N ASN A 64 -8.07 -8.63 -23.27
CA ASN A 64 -8.15 -7.26 -22.74
C ASN A 64 -6.82 -6.78 -22.16
N LEU A 65 -6.05 -7.67 -21.51
CA LEU A 65 -4.71 -7.35 -21.01
C LEU A 65 -3.71 -7.14 -22.16
N MET A 66 -3.73 -8.00 -23.17
CA MET A 66 -2.91 -7.86 -24.37
C MET A 66 -3.27 -6.58 -25.13
N ASN A 67 -4.57 -6.30 -25.33
CA ASN A 67 -5.04 -5.04 -25.91
C ASN A 67 -4.44 -3.86 -25.14
N ALA A 68 -4.55 -3.87 -23.82
CA ALA A 68 -4.00 -2.82 -22.96
C ALA A 68 -2.47 -2.69 -23.06
N HIS A 69 -1.76 -3.79 -23.30
CA HIS A 69 -0.30 -3.78 -23.51
C HIS A 69 0.10 -3.26 -24.89
N ILE A 70 -0.56 -3.70 -25.96
CA ILE A 70 -0.37 -3.15 -27.33
C ILE A 70 -0.65 -1.64 -27.33
N TYR A 71 -1.56 -1.20 -26.46
CA TYR A 71 -1.84 0.22 -26.22
C TYR A 71 -0.67 1.04 -25.68
N ARG A 72 0.37 0.41 -25.11
CA ARG A 72 1.62 1.10 -24.72
C ARG A 72 2.34 1.72 -25.93
N TYR A 73 2.07 1.22 -27.14
CA TYR A 73 2.70 1.67 -28.37
C TYR A 73 1.88 2.74 -29.11
N ILE A 74 0.54 2.75 -28.99
CA ILE A 74 -0.34 3.76 -29.62
C ILE A 74 -1.47 4.23 -28.66
N PRO A 75 -1.15 4.83 -27.50
CA PRO A 75 -2.16 5.38 -26.60
C PRO A 75 -2.75 6.69 -27.12
N ARG A 76 -4.05 6.95 -26.91
CA ARG A 76 -4.64 8.29 -27.19
C ARG A 76 -4.13 9.33 -26.19
N LEU A 77 -3.96 8.92 -24.93
CA LEU A 77 -3.41 9.73 -23.83
C LEU A 77 -2.21 9.01 -23.20
N ARG A 78 -1.02 9.64 -23.18
CA ARG A 78 0.22 9.08 -22.62
C ARG A 78 1.05 10.13 -21.89
N SER A 79 1.68 9.73 -20.79
CA SER A 79 2.64 10.58 -20.09
C SER A 79 3.94 10.48 -20.87
N SER A 80 4.40 11.58 -21.46
CA SER A 80 5.76 11.62 -22.01
C SER A 80 6.74 11.37 -20.87
N ASN A 81 7.53 10.29 -20.95
CA ASN A 81 8.72 10.17 -20.14
C ASN A 81 9.78 11.11 -20.73
N THR A 82 9.61 12.43 -20.60
CA THR A 82 10.68 13.36 -20.92
C THR A 82 11.74 13.27 -19.84
N LYS A 83 12.72 12.38 -20.07
CA LYS A 83 14.07 12.64 -19.58
C LYS A 83 14.51 13.93 -20.27
N ILE A 84 14.47 15.05 -19.55
CA ILE A 84 15.21 16.24 -19.96
C ILE A 84 16.68 15.88 -19.77
N SER A 85 17.29 15.28 -20.80
CA SER A 85 18.74 15.37 -20.96
C SER A 85 19.02 16.81 -21.33
N ASN A 86 19.57 17.57 -20.38
CA ASN A 86 20.21 18.85 -20.65
C ASN A 86 21.39 18.61 -21.60
N SER A 87 21.15 18.78 -22.89
CA SER A 87 22.15 19.17 -23.86
C SER A 87 21.41 19.69 -25.09
N ASP A 88 21.73 20.92 -25.46
CA ASP A 88 21.37 21.59 -26.71
C ASP A 88 20.10 22.45 -26.68
N GLN A 89 20.20 23.58 -25.98
CA GLN A 89 19.61 24.84 -26.46
C GLN A 89 20.67 25.95 -26.39
N SER A 90 21.53 25.97 -27.41
CA SER A 90 22.09 27.23 -27.89
C SER A 90 21.09 27.90 -28.83
N SER A 91 20.96 29.22 -28.68
CA SER A 91 20.39 30.19 -29.63
C SER A 91 18.93 29.99 -30.05
N ILE A 92 18.04 30.84 -29.54
CA ILE A 92 17.32 31.84 -30.35
C ILE A 92 16.91 32.98 -29.40
N GLU A 93 17.37 34.17 -29.73
CA GLU A 93 17.08 35.43 -29.06
C GLU A 93 15.66 35.93 -29.36
N SER A 94 15.18 36.69 -28.39
CA SER A 94 13.97 37.50 -28.30
C SER A 94 13.71 38.44 -29.48
N THR A 95 12.44 38.61 -29.84
CA THR A 95 11.88 39.94 -30.16
C THR A 95 10.45 40.09 -29.64
N HIS A 96 10.19 41.30 -29.17
CA HIS A 96 9.03 41.81 -28.45
C HIS A 96 7.72 41.82 -29.22
N THR A 97 6.59 41.61 -28.52
CA THR A 97 5.47 42.58 -28.48
C THR A 97 4.61 42.35 -27.23
N ASN A 98 4.30 43.45 -26.56
CA ASN A 98 3.41 43.55 -25.40
C ASN A 98 1.94 43.49 -25.86
N GLU A 99 1.07 42.86 -25.07
CA GLU A 99 -0.13 43.54 -24.58
C GLU A 99 -0.79 42.77 -23.41
N SER A 100 -1.28 43.59 -22.50
CA SER A 100 -1.93 43.37 -21.20
C SER A 100 -3.13 42.42 -21.19
N ASP A 101 -3.39 41.92 -19.98
CA ASP A 101 -4.57 41.19 -19.50
C ASP A 101 -4.62 39.70 -19.79
N ILE A 102 -4.30 38.89 -18.76
CA ILE A 102 -5.07 37.73 -18.28
C ILE A 102 -4.34 37.17 -17.05
N PHE A 103 -4.98 37.33 -15.90
CA PHE A 103 -4.87 36.52 -14.67
C PHE A 103 -3.50 35.92 -14.30
N LYS A 104 -2.94 36.44 -13.20
CA LYS A 104 -2.10 35.64 -12.29
C LYS A 104 -2.89 34.41 -11.86
N GLN A 105 -2.76 33.32 -12.61
CA GLN A 105 -3.20 32.00 -12.21
C GLN A 105 -2.02 31.33 -11.53
N ASP A 106 -2.16 31.13 -10.22
CA ASP A 106 -1.19 30.44 -9.39
C ASP A 106 -0.72 29.15 -10.06
N SER A 107 0.60 29.04 -10.17
CA SER A 107 1.33 27.88 -10.66
C SER A 107 1.09 26.68 -9.75
N PHE A 108 -0.03 25.97 -9.96
CA PHE A 108 -0.18 24.58 -9.56
C PHE A 108 0.59 23.73 -10.57
N SER A 109 1.51 22.90 -10.08
CA SER A 109 2.27 21.92 -10.86
C SER A 109 1.41 21.23 -11.94
N THR A 110 1.62 21.60 -13.20
CA THR A 110 0.94 21.05 -14.39
C THR A 110 1.51 19.71 -14.84
N ASP A 111 2.06 18.91 -13.94
CA ASP A 111 2.98 17.84 -14.36
C ASP A 111 2.44 16.43 -14.09
N LEU A 112 2.46 15.62 -15.16
CA LEU A 112 2.34 14.15 -15.25
C LEU A 112 0.95 13.50 -15.47
N SER A 113 -0.18 14.19 -15.37
CA SER A 113 -1.47 13.59 -15.77
C SER A 113 -1.75 13.82 -17.25
N CYS A 114 -1.76 12.75 -18.05
CA CYS A 114 -2.00 12.79 -19.50
C CYS A 114 -3.47 13.03 -19.87
N ILE A 115 -4.32 13.33 -18.88
CA ILE A 115 -5.73 13.65 -19.07
C ILE A 115 -5.81 15.15 -19.42
N PRO A 116 -6.35 15.53 -20.59
CA PRO A 116 -6.52 16.93 -20.96
C PRO A 116 -7.24 17.72 -19.87
N PRO A 117 -6.66 18.82 -19.34
CA PRO A 117 -7.25 19.58 -18.26
C PRO A 117 -8.68 20.06 -18.55
N THR A 118 -8.99 20.29 -19.84
CA THR A 118 -10.30 20.70 -20.33
C THR A 118 -11.44 19.78 -19.91
N ILE A 119 -11.16 18.49 -19.70
CA ILE A 119 -12.17 17.53 -19.24
C ILE A 119 -12.69 17.92 -17.85
N PHE A 120 -11.84 18.47 -16.99
CA PHE A 120 -12.20 18.86 -15.63
C PHE A 120 -13.00 20.17 -15.56
N TYR A 121 -13.19 20.87 -16.68
CA TYR A 121 -14.13 22.00 -16.79
C TYR A 121 -15.56 21.56 -17.09
N LEU A 122 -15.80 20.26 -17.35
CA LEU A 122 -17.12 19.71 -17.67
C LEU A 122 -17.92 19.41 -16.39
N GLU A 123 -18.29 20.43 -15.62
CA GLU A 123 -18.92 20.28 -14.29
C GLU A 123 -20.21 19.44 -14.28
N ASN A 124 -20.95 19.42 -15.40
CA ASN A 124 -22.21 18.68 -15.55
C ASN A 124 -22.02 17.20 -15.95
N LEU A 125 -20.79 16.70 -15.98
CA LEU A 125 -20.50 15.33 -16.39
C LEU A 125 -20.97 14.32 -15.33
N ILE A 126 -21.75 13.33 -15.77
CA ILE A 126 -22.33 12.26 -14.95
C ILE A 126 -21.59 10.94 -15.17
N GLU A 127 -21.15 10.67 -16.40
CA GLU A 127 -20.41 9.46 -16.77
C GLU A 127 -19.11 9.85 -17.49
N LEU A 128 -17.99 9.36 -16.96
CA LEU A 128 -16.67 9.50 -17.57
C LEU A 128 -16.05 8.11 -17.72
N THR A 129 -15.74 7.71 -18.95
CA THR A 129 -14.99 6.48 -19.21
C THR A 129 -13.67 6.82 -19.87
N ILE A 130 -12.56 6.39 -19.27
CA ILE A 130 -11.20 6.54 -19.78
C ILE A 130 -10.54 5.17 -19.69
N GLU A 131 -11.08 4.22 -20.46
CA GLU A 131 -10.60 2.84 -20.45
C GLU A 131 -9.47 2.65 -21.47
N TYR A 132 -8.58 1.69 -21.25
CA TYR A 132 -7.49 1.36 -22.17
C TYR A 132 -6.59 2.57 -22.53
N GLN A 133 -6.24 3.40 -21.54
CA GLN A 133 -5.34 4.54 -21.72
C GLN A 133 -4.02 4.38 -20.97
N GLY A 134 -2.96 5.01 -21.50
CA GLY A 134 -1.62 5.09 -20.90
C GLY A 134 -1.49 6.20 -19.87
N ILE A 135 -2.53 6.42 -19.06
CA ILE A 135 -2.51 7.40 -17.97
C ILE A 135 -1.86 6.80 -16.73
N LYS A 136 -1.04 7.60 -16.04
CA LYS A 136 -0.38 7.17 -14.79
C LYS A 136 -1.07 7.65 -13.54
N ILE A 137 -1.72 8.82 -13.61
CA ILE A 137 -2.29 9.51 -12.46
C ILE A 137 -3.63 10.11 -12.86
N VAL A 138 -4.65 9.94 -12.00
CA VAL A 138 -5.84 10.80 -12.02
C VAL A 138 -5.56 12.02 -11.14
N PRO A 139 -5.54 13.25 -11.68
CA PRO A 139 -5.15 14.44 -10.94
C PRO A 139 -6.26 14.94 -10.01
N ASP A 140 -5.90 15.80 -9.07
CA ASP A 140 -6.84 16.44 -8.13
C ASP A 140 -7.92 17.28 -8.79
N ALA A 141 -7.70 17.72 -10.03
CA ALA A 141 -8.70 18.42 -10.84
C ALA A 141 -9.99 17.60 -11.04
N ILE A 142 -9.97 16.27 -10.85
CA ILE A 142 -11.16 15.42 -10.83
C ILE A 142 -12.24 15.89 -9.84
N LYS A 143 -11.85 16.62 -8.78
CA LYS A 143 -12.77 17.22 -7.79
C LYS A 143 -13.79 18.18 -8.41
N ASN A 144 -13.50 18.73 -9.58
CA ASN A 144 -14.39 19.68 -10.26
C ASN A 144 -15.61 18.99 -10.89
N LEU A 145 -15.55 17.68 -11.13
CA LEU A 145 -16.65 16.90 -11.70
C LEU A 145 -17.69 16.50 -10.63
N LYS A 146 -18.29 17.50 -9.99
CA LYS A 146 -19.15 17.34 -8.79
C LYS A 146 -20.38 16.47 -8.99
N HIS A 147 -20.82 16.27 -10.24
CA HIS A 147 -21.98 15.46 -10.60
C HIS A 147 -21.62 14.08 -11.15
N LEU A 148 -20.34 13.68 -11.10
CA LEU A 148 -19.88 12.40 -11.63
C LEU A 148 -20.40 11.24 -10.79
N VAL A 149 -21.15 10.34 -11.42
CA VAL A 149 -21.78 9.16 -10.82
C VAL A 149 -21.08 7.88 -11.25
N ILE A 150 -20.59 7.82 -12.49
CA ILE A 150 -19.89 6.65 -13.04
C ILE A 150 -18.51 7.10 -13.52
N PHE A 151 -17.47 6.45 -13.00
CA PHE A 151 -16.11 6.66 -13.45
C PHE A 151 -15.44 5.32 -13.75
N SER A 152 -15.13 5.09 -15.03
CA SER A 152 -14.46 3.86 -15.48
C SER A 152 -13.05 4.14 -15.98
N LEU A 153 -12.08 3.41 -15.41
CA LEU A 153 -10.66 3.43 -15.77
C LEU A 153 -10.15 2.02 -16.09
N ASN A 154 -11.05 1.13 -16.54
CA ASN A 154 -10.71 -0.25 -16.81
C ASN A 154 -9.52 -0.35 -17.79
N TYR A 155 -8.62 -1.28 -17.48
CA TYR A 155 -7.46 -1.62 -18.30
C TYR A 155 -6.50 -0.45 -18.56
N CYS A 156 -6.45 0.54 -17.66
CA CYS A 156 -5.35 1.50 -17.58
C CYS A 156 -4.15 0.87 -16.88
N ILE A 157 -3.35 0.09 -17.62
CA ILE A 157 -2.27 -0.72 -17.06
C ILE A 157 -1.12 0.09 -16.44
N GLU A 158 -0.93 1.34 -16.88
CA GLU A 158 0.09 2.24 -16.32
C GLU A 158 -0.44 3.10 -15.16
N LEU A 159 -1.72 2.97 -14.80
CA LEU A 159 -2.32 3.77 -13.73
C LEU A 159 -1.72 3.38 -12.39
N GLU A 160 -0.98 4.29 -11.77
CA GLU A 160 -0.33 4.09 -10.48
C GLU A 160 -1.12 4.68 -9.33
N THR A 161 -1.80 5.81 -9.54
CA THR A 161 -2.45 6.56 -8.45
C THR A 161 -3.74 7.25 -8.89
N LEU A 162 -4.78 7.09 -8.10
CA LEU A 162 -5.97 7.95 -8.11
C LEU A 162 -5.78 9.08 -7.11
N SER A 163 -6.17 10.29 -7.51
CA SER A 163 -6.37 11.39 -6.56
C SER A 163 -7.35 10.99 -5.46
N ALA A 164 -7.02 11.34 -4.22
CA ALA A 164 -7.88 11.13 -3.06
C ALA A 164 -9.26 11.80 -3.25
N TYR A 165 -9.32 12.92 -3.98
CA TYR A 165 -10.55 13.67 -4.25
C TYR A 165 -11.63 12.86 -4.98
N VAL A 166 -11.26 11.76 -5.65
CA VAL A 166 -12.24 10.79 -6.18
C VAL A 166 -13.19 10.31 -5.08
N GLY A 167 -12.70 10.13 -3.84
CA GLY A 167 -13.49 9.72 -2.69
C GLY A 167 -14.52 10.74 -2.19
N LEU A 168 -14.52 11.97 -2.70
CA LEU A 168 -15.53 13.00 -2.39
C LEU A 168 -16.63 13.11 -3.45
N LEU A 169 -16.45 12.47 -4.59
CA LEU A 169 -17.43 12.51 -5.68
C LEU A 169 -18.62 11.59 -5.35
N PRO A 170 -19.83 11.89 -5.84
CA PRO A 170 -21.03 11.08 -5.63
C PRO A 170 -21.05 9.83 -6.52
N LEU A 171 -19.90 9.16 -6.68
CA LEU A 171 -19.76 7.98 -7.50
C LEU A 171 -20.59 6.83 -6.94
N ARG A 172 -21.45 6.26 -7.78
CA ARG A 172 -22.10 4.96 -7.53
C ARG A 172 -21.28 3.81 -8.08
N GLU A 173 -20.43 4.09 -9.06
CA GLU A 173 -19.61 3.11 -9.75
C GLU A 173 -18.21 3.66 -10.03
N LEU A 174 -17.20 2.91 -9.59
CA LEU A 174 -15.79 3.18 -9.85
C LEU A 174 -15.16 1.88 -10.33
N ASN A 175 -14.82 1.81 -11.61
CA ASN A 175 -14.28 0.61 -12.23
C ASN A 175 -12.77 0.73 -12.46
N LEU A 176 -12.02 -0.18 -11.85
CA LEU A 176 -10.55 -0.21 -11.86
C LEU A 176 -10.00 -1.58 -12.32
N ASN A 177 -10.82 -2.35 -13.04
CA ASN A 177 -10.43 -3.69 -13.45
C ASN A 177 -9.22 -3.63 -14.40
N GLY A 178 -8.26 -4.54 -14.25
CA GLY A 178 -7.07 -4.56 -15.13
C GLY A 178 -6.06 -3.42 -14.92
N CYS A 179 -6.21 -2.59 -13.87
CA CYS A 179 -5.21 -1.59 -13.48
C CYS A 179 -4.07 -2.24 -12.66
N VAL A 180 -3.21 -3.01 -13.33
CA VAL A 180 -2.20 -3.85 -12.68
C VAL A 180 -1.09 -3.09 -11.94
N SER A 181 -0.81 -1.84 -12.34
CA SER A 181 0.22 -1.00 -11.70
C SER A 181 -0.29 -0.14 -10.55
N LEU A 182 -1.56 -0.30 -10.16
CA LEU A 182 -2.22 0.58 -9.20
C LEU A 182 -1.67 0.41 -7.78
N LYS A 183 -1.04 1.47 -7.27
CA LYS A 183 -0.48 1.54 -5.91
C LYS A 183 -1.45 2.20 -4.94
N THR A 184 -2.18 3.21 -5.41
CA THR A 184 -3.11 4.00 -4.60
C THR A 184 -4.44 4.18 -5.35
N PRO A 185 -5.54 3.56 -4.89
CA PRO A 185 -5.67 2.69 -3.72
C PRO A 185 -4.98 1.32 -3.92
N PRO A 186 -4.45 0.69 -2.85
CA PRO A 186 -3.88 -0.66 -2.94
C PRO A 186 -4.89 -1.69 -3.44
N ILE A 187 -4.40 -2.70 -4.17
CA ILE A 187 -5.26 -3.72 -4.80
C ILE A 187 -6.09 -4.51 -3.77
N GLU A 188 -5.59 -4.66 -2.54
CA GLU A 188 -6.29 -5.33 -1.45
C GLU A 188 -7.52 -4.55 -0.98
N ILE A 189 -7.51 -3.23 -1.16
CA ILE A 189 -8.65 -2.37 -0.86
C ILE A 189 -9.63 -2.39 -2.02
N THR A 190 -9.16 -2.29 -3.28
CA THR A 190 -10.04 -2.33 -4.45
C THR A 190 -10.81 -3.65 -4.55
N ARG A 191 -10.16 -4.78 -4.24
CA ARG A 191 -10.79 -6.11 -4.19
C ARG A 191 -11.88 -6.25 -3.14
N ARG A 192 -11.88 -5.42 -2.08
CA ARG A 192 -12.95 -5.43 -1.06
C ARG A 192 -14.23 -4.76 -1.55
N GLY A 193 -14.17 -4.05 -2.68
CA GLY A 193 -15.31 -3.44 -3.34
C GLY A 193 -15.33 -1.92 -3.27
N HIS A 194 -16.37 -1.36 -3.89
CA HIS A 194 -16.56 0.07 -4.07
C HIS A 194 -16.54 0.85 -2.74
N THR A 195 -17.31 0.41 -1.74
CA THR A 195 -17.46 1.13 -0.47
C THR A 195 -16.12 1.31 0.27
N GLN A 196 -15.31 0.25 0.33
CA GLN A 196 -14.00 0.28 0.99
C GLN A 196 -12.99 1.13 0.20
N THR A 197 -13.06 1.07 -1.12
CA THR A 197 -12.24 1.90 -2.02
C THR A 197 -12.53 3.38 -1.82
N MET A 198 -13.80 3.77 -1.86
CA MET A 198 -14.24 5.15 -1.65
C MET A 198 -13.90 5.64 -0.24
N ALA A 199 -14.11 4.80 0.78
CA ALA A 199 -13.76 5.13 2.16
C ALA A 199 -12.25 5.34 2.36
N PHE A 200 -11.41 4.52 1.72
CA PHE A 200 -9.96 4.67 1.74
C PHE A 200 -9.54 6.00 1.09
N LEU A 201 -10.04 6.30 -0.11
CA LEU A 201 -9.74 7.55 -0.82
C LEU A 201 -10.18 8.77 -0.01
N LYS A 202 -11.39 8.74 0.57
CA LYS A 202 -11.87 9.81 1.45
C LYS A 202 -10.99 9.97 2.69
N ARG A 203 -10.49 8.87 3.26
CA ARG A 203 -9.58 8.89 4.41
C ARG A 203 -8.23 9.52 4.08
N LEU A 204 -7.73 9.34 2.85
CA LEU A 204 -6.49 10.01 2.42
C LEU A 204 -6.62 11.54 2.47
N ILE A 205 -7.81 12.08 2.19
CA ILE A 205 -8.07 13.54 2.26
C ILE A 205 -8.13 14.03 3.71
N SER A 206 -8.73 13.24 4.60
CA SER A 206 -8.76 13.58 6.04
C SER A 206 -7.39 13.55 6.71
N GLY A 207 -6.32 13.22 5.98
CA GLY A 207 -4.95 13.21 6.44
C GLY A 207 -4.56 11.93 7.19
N SER A 208 -3.38 11.94 7.77
CA SER A 208 -2.88 10.89 8.65
C SER A 208 -3.14 11.27 10.11
N THR A 209 -3.77 10.37 10.86
CA THR A 209 -3.86 10.50 12.32
C THR A 209 -2.64 9.82 12.93
N LEU A 210 -1.96 10.51 13.86
CA LEU A 210 -0.85 9.93 14.60
C LEU A 210 -1.28 8.65 15.33
N CYS A 211 -0.70 7.51 14.97
CA CYS A 211 -0.98 6.23 15.60
C CYS A 211 -0.05 6.02 16.80
N LYS A 212 -0.51 6.37 18.01
CA LYS A 212 0.22 6.17 19.27
C LYS A 212 -0.02 4.76 19.81
N ARG A 213 0.24 3.74 19.00
CA ARG A 213 0.11 2.33 19.40
C ARG A 213 1.33 1.52 18.97
N THR A 214 1.89 0.74 19.89
CA THR A 214 3.02 -0.16 19.59
C THR A 214 2.93 -1.47 20.39
N LYS A 215 3.75 -2.46 20.03
CA LYS A 215 3.87 -3.71 20.79
C LYS A 215 4.96 -3.57 21.87
N LEU A 216 4.69 -4.08 23.06
CA LEU A 216 5.67 -4.28 24.12
C LEU A 216 5.86 -5.78 24.32
N MET A 217 7.04 -6.29 24.00
CA MET A 217 7.35 -7.72 23.98
C MET A 217 8.17 -8.08 25.20
N LEU A 218 7.64 -8.90 26.11
CA LEU A 218 8.41 -9.44 27.23
C LEU A 218 9.05 -10.77 26.85
N VAL A 219 10.37 -10.83 26.93
CA VAL A 219 11.15 -12.04 26.64
C VAL A 219 12.12 -12.34 27.77
N GLY A 220 12.60 -13.58 27.84
CA GLY A 220 13.44 -14.07 28.93
C GLY A 220 13.05 -15.48 29.36
N LEU A 221 13.93 -16.14 30.11
CA LEU A 221 13.71 -17.51 30.57
C LEU A 221 12.41 -17.66 31.40
N GLY A 222 11.90 -18.89 31.48
CA GLY A 222 10.83 -19.25 32.41
C GLY A 222 11.20 -18.86 33.84
N GLY A 223 10.26 -18.32 34.61
CA GLY A 223 10.52 -17.88 35.98
C GLY A 223 11.37 -16.60 36.12
N ALA A 224 11.75 -15.92 35.03
CA ALA A 224 12.51 -14.67 35.10
C ALA A 224 11.72 -13.48 35.70
N GLY A 225 10.40 -13.60 35.90
CA GLY A 225 9.57 -12.54 36.48
C GLY A 225 8.80 -11.68 35.48
N LYS A 226 8.65 -12.12 34.23
CA LYS A 226 7.90 -11.41 33.16
C LYS A 226 6.46 -11.08 33.58
N THR A 227 5.70 -12.09 34.01
CA THR A 227 4.30 -11.93 34.45
C THR A 227 4.19 -11.03 35.68
N SER A 228 5.13 -11.13 36.63
CA SER A 228 5.20 -10.22 37.79
C SER A 228 5.42 -8.77 37.36
N LEU A 229 6.29 -8.54 36.36
CA LEU A 229 6.56 -7.21 35.82
C LEU A 229 5.34 -6.62 35.10
N VAL A 230 4.61 -7.42 34.32
CA VAL A 230 3.34 -6.98 33.67
C VAL A 230 2.29 -6.59 34.72
N ARG A 231 2.16 -7.38 35.80
CA ARG A 231 1.25 -7.05 36.91
C ARG A 231 1.64 -5.72 37.57
N ALA A 232 2.94 -5.48 37.80
CA ALA A 232 3.45 -4.24 38.35
C ALA A 232 3.14 -3.02 37.47
N PHE A 233 3.34 -3.11 36.14
CA PHE A 233 3.00 -2.01 35.21
C PHE A 233 1.53 -1.60 35.25
N ARG A 234 0.65 -2.55 35.55
CA ARG A 234 -0.80 -2.34 35.59
C ARG A 234 -1.29 -1.86 36.96
N LYS A 235 -0.40 -1.66 37.94
CA LYS A 235 -0.75 -1.41 39.36
C LYS A 235 -1.72 -2.46 39.91
N TYR A 236 -1.63 -3.69 39.39
CA TYR A 236 -2.49 -4.79 39.78
C TYR A 236 -1.80 -5.57 40.90
N HIS A 237 -2.16 -5.28 42.14
CA HIS A 237 -1.68 -5.99 43.31
C HIS A 237 -2.65 -7.14 43.62
N SER A 238 -2.23 -8.36 43.33
CA SER A 238 -2.92 -9.58 43.77
C SER A 238 -1.99 -10.32 44.72
N ASP A 239 -2.48 -10.70 45.90
CA ASP A 239 -1.72 -11.42 46.93
C ASP A 239 -1.41 -12.88 46.54
N LYS A 240 -1.90 -13.35 45.38
CA LYS A 240 -1.61 -14.69 44.86
C LYS A 240 -0.32 -14.68 44.01
N PRO A 241 0.65 -15.57 44.29
CA PRO A 241 1.84 -15.69 43.45
C PRO A 241 1.43 -15.98 42.01
N PRO A 242 2.10 -15.40 41.00
CA PRO A 242 1.82 -15.71 39.61
C PRO A 242 2.06 -17.19 39.35
N GLU A 243 1.02 -17.88 38.88
CA GLU A 243 1.16 -19.22 38.30
C GLU A 243 2.01 -19.13 37.03
N ILE A 244 2.65 -20.24 36.66
CA ILE A 244 3.46 -20.32 35.44
C ILE A 244 2.54 -20.08 34.24
N THR A 245 2.78 -19.02 33.47
CA THR A 245 2.01 -18.71 32.25
C THR A 245 2.16 -19.85 31.24
N ASP A 246 1.03 -20.41 30.80
CA ASP A 246 0.95 -21.32 29.66
C ASP A 246 0.50 -20.53 28.42
N GLY A 247 1.20 -20.70 27.29
CA GLY A 247 0.91 -19.99 26.04
C GLY A 247 1.31 -18.49 26.01
N ILE A 248 0.40 -17.64 25.53
CA ILE A 248 0.61 -16.21 25.27
C ILE A 248 -0.53 -15.40 25.89
N ASP A 249 -0.21 -14.45 26.76
CA ASP A 249 -1.17 -13.45 27.24
C ASP A 249 -0.95 -12.10 26.53
N ILE A 250 -2.03 -11.50 26.01
CA ILE A 250 -2.00 -10.22 25.30
C ILE A 250 -2.90 -9.24 26.01
N VAL A 251 -2.28 -8.18 26.53
CA VAL A 251 -2.96 -7.18 27.35
C VAL A 251 -2.74 -5.79 26.79
N LYS A 252 -3.73 -4.90 26.92
CA LYS A 252 -3.57 -3.48 26.60
C LYS A 252 -3.10 -2.70 27.82
N TRP A 253 -2.06 -1.89 27.64
CA TRP A 253 -1.56 -0.96 28.65
C TRP A 253 -1.49 0.45 28.08
N LYS A 254 -2.21 1.39 28.69
CA LYS A 254 -2.23 2.81 28.26
C LYS A 254 -1.34 3.62 29.19
N VAL A 255 -0.32 4.25 28.62
CA VAL A 255 0.59 5.14 29.35
C VAL A 255 0.19 6.58 29.03
N PRO A 256 -0.24 7.38 30.02
CA PRO A 256 -0.56 8.77 29.80
C PRO A 256 0.68 9.56 29.39
N LEU A 257 0.52 10.50 28.46
CA LEU A 257 1.55 11.41 27.99
C LEU A 257 1.34 12.81 28.60
N ASN A 258 2.08 13.81 28.09
CA ASN A 258 2.15 15.16 28.66
C ASN A 258 0.83 15.95 28.66
N GLN A 259 -0.19 15.51 27.90
CA GLN A 259 -1.47 16.20 27.77
C GLN A 259 -2.64 15.36 28.29
N PRO A 260 -3.71 15.99 28.82
CA PRO A 260 -4.94 15.27 29.15
C PRO A 260 -5.52 14.59 27.90
N ASP A 261 -5.99 13.36 28.06
CA ASP A 261 -6.47 12.47 27.00
C ASP A 261 -5.45 12.04 25.93
N ASP A 262 -4.17 12.36 26.12
CA ASP A 262 -3.09 11.84 25.28
C ASP A 262 -2.43 10.61 25.91
N PHE A 263 -2.41 9.50 25.20
CA PHE A 263 -1.85 8.25 25.68
C PHE A 263 -1.12 7.46 24.59
N LEU A 264 -0.09 6.72 25.01
CA LEU A 264 0.55 5.68 24.22
C LEU A 264 -0.07 4.33 24.61
N GLU A 265 -0.69 3.64 23.65
CA GLU A 265 -1.24 2.29 23.88
C GLU A 265 -0.21 1.22 23.52
N PHE A 266 0.22 0.44 24.50
CA PHE A 266 1.00 -0.77 24.31
C PHE A 266 0.08 -1.98 24.21
N SER A 267 0.27 -2.80 23.19
CA SER A 267 -0.12 -4.21 23.21
C SER A 267 1.02 -4.96 23.89
N VAL A 268 0.84 -5.34 25.15
CA VAL A 268 1.81 -6.07 25.96
C VAL A 268 1.66 -7.56 25.68
N TRP A 269 2.74 -8.21 25.27
CA TRP A 269 2.80 -9.64 24.99
C TRP A 269 3.66 -10.31 26.06
N ASP A 270 3.02 -11.09 26.93
CA ASP A 270 3.69 -11.94 27.93
C ASP A 270 3.73 -13.38 27.42
N PHE A 271 4.93 -13.86 27.13
CA PHE A 271 5.15 -15.20 26.60
C PHE A 271 5.54 -16.17 27.72
N ALA A 272 4.97 -17.37 27.68
CA ALA A 272 5.47 -18.49 28.47
C ALA A 272 6.98 -18.72 28.18
N GLY A 273 7.80 -18.74 29.23
CA GLY A 273 9.25 -18.94 29.11
C GLY A 273 9.70 -20.41 29.11
N GLN A 274 8.79 -21.36 28.88
CA GLN A 274 9.12 -22.78 28.83
C GLN A 274 9.80 -23.15 27.51
N SER A 275 10.69 -24.14 27.56
CA SER A 275 11.54 -24.52 26.42
C SER A 275 10.82 -25.01 25.18
N VAL A 276 9.60 -25.53 25.36
CA VAL A 276 8.73 -26.02 24.29
C VAL A 276 8.28 -24.88 23.35
N TYR A 277 8.30 -23.62 23.80
CA TYR A 277 7.79 -22.48 23.03
C TYR A 277 8.87 -21.65 22.31
N TYR A 278 10.17 -21.93 22.49
CA TYR A 278 11.26 -21.13 21.89
C TYR A 278 11.20 -21.06 20.36
N HIS A 279 10.77 -22.14 19.69
CA HIS A 279 10.64 -22.17 18.23
C HIS A 279 9.38 -21.45 17.74
N ALA A 280 8.30 -21.45 18.54
CA ALA A 280 7.06 -20.76 18.20
C ALA A 280 7.15 -19.24 18.42
N HIS A 281 7.98 -18.78 19.37
CA HIS A 281 8.16 -17.36 19.70
C HIS A 281 8.70 -16.52 18.53
N GLN A 282 9.48 -17.13 17.63
CA GLN A 282 10.01 -16.47 16.43
C GLN A 282 8.90 -15.94 15.51
N PHE A 283 7.74 -16.61 15.46
CA PHE A 283 6.59 -16.16 14.65
C PHE A 283 5.93 -14.89 15.21
N PHE A 284 6.15 -14.58 16.49
CA PHE A 284 5.50 -13.45 17.15
C PHE A 284 6.41 -12.23 17.35
N LEU A 285 7.73 -12.38 17.12
CA LEU A 285 8.67 -11.26 17.09
C LEU A 285 8.30 -10.28 15.97
N ALA A 286 8.27 -9.00 16.32
CA ALA A 286 7.84 -7.94 15.42
C ALA A 286 8.90 -6.85 15.28
N LYS A 287 9.12 -6.37 14.05
CA LYS A 287 10.08 -5.29 13.73
C LYS A 287 9.69 -3.92 14.31
N LYS A 288 8.40 -3.69 14.55
CA LYS A 288 7.85 -2.44 15.12
C LYS A 288 7.34 -2.68 16.55
N ALA A 289 8.27 -2.99 17.44
CA ALA A 289 8.00 -3.31 18.83
C ALA A 289 9.10 -2.76 19.74
N VAL A 290 8.79 -2.62 21.03
CA VAL A 290 9.75 -2.40 22.10
C VAL A 290 9.93 -3.72 22.84
N TYR A 291 11.17 -4.10 23.14
CA TYR A 291 11.48 -5.34 23.85
C TYR A 291 11.89 -5.06 25.29
N ILE A 292 11.37 -5.84 26.22
CA ILE A 292 11.86 -5.93 27.60
C ILE A 292 12.40 -7.33 27.80
N LEU A 293 13.72 -7.44 27.91
CA LEU A 293 14.42 -8.68 28.24
C LEU A 293 14.52 -8.78 29.76
N VAL A 294 13.74 -9.68 30.33
CA VAL A 294 13.65 -9.89 31.78
C VAL A 294 14.59 -11.01 32.20
N TRP A 295 15.43 -10.75 33.20
CA TRP A 295 16.41 -11.70 33.71
C TRP A 295 16.38 -11.74 35.25
N ASN A 296 16.33 -12.95 35.81
CA ASN A 296 16.52 -13.16 37.24
C ASN A 296 18.01 -13.09 37.58
N ILE A 297 18.43 -12.01 38.22
CA ILE A 297 19.85 -11.71 38.46
C ILE A 297 20.56 -12.74 39.36
N ARG A 298 19.80 -13.56 40.09
CA ARG A 298 20.34 -14.61 40.98
C ARG A 298 20.94 -15.78 40.24
N LEU A 299 20.50 -16.01 39.01
CA LEU A 299 20.98 -17.15 38.22
C LEU A 299 22.37 -16.89 37.65
N GLY A 300 22.93 -15.68 37.77
CA GLY A 300 24.12 -15.28 37.00
C GLY A 300 23.73 -14.93 35.56
N ALA A 301 24.54 -14.08 34.93
CA ALA A 301 24.26 -13.57 33.58
C ALA A 301 24.42 -14.69 32.54
N GLU A 302 25.41 -15.56 32.79
CA GLU A 302 25.76 -16.75 32.04
C GLU A 302 24.63 -17.77 31.95
N HIS A 303 23.77 -17.85 32.97
CA HIS A 303 22.61 -18.75 33.00
C HIS A 303 21.29 -18.01 32.76
N GLY A 304 21.34 -16.69 32.51
CA GLY A 304 20.17 -15.85 32.26
C GLY A 304 19.56 -15.99 30.86
N GLY A 305 20.23 -16.71 29.95
CA GLY A 305 19.81 -16.84 28.55
C GLY A 305 19.84 -15.52 27.78
N LEU A 306 20.61 -14.54 28.25
CA LEU A 306 20.67 -13.19 27.68
C LEU A 306 21.17 -13.22 26.23
N ASP A 307 22.27 -13.93 25.95
CA ASP A 307 22.88 -14.00 24.61
C ASP A 307 21.92 -14.59 23.58
N PHE A 308 21.19 -15.64 23.96
CA PHE A 308 20.19 -16.27 23.11
C PHE A 308 19.08 -15.27 22.74
N TRP A 309 18.52 -14.59 23.74
CA TRP A 309 17.39 -13.67 23.50
C TRP A 309 17.82 -12.41 22.76
N LEU A 310 18.98 -11.83 23.09
CA LEU A 310 19.52 -10.68 22.38
C LEU A 310 19.80 -11.03 20.91
N SER A 311 20.46 -12.16 20.65
CA SER A 311 20.72 -12.62 19.28
C SER A 311 19.42 -12.86 18.51
N SER A 312 18.43 -13.49 19.16
CA SER A 312 17.11 -13.74 18.57
C SER A 312 16.39 -12.44 18.21
N ILE A 313 16.39 -11.43 19.09
CA ILE A 313 15.79 -10.12 18.80
C ILE A 313 16.55 -9.44 17.65
N CYS A 314 17.89 -9.40 17.69
CA CYS A 314 18.70 -8.76 16.65
C CYS A 314 18.44 -9.35 15.26
N CYS A 315 18.28 -10.67 15.15
CA CYS A 315 17.96 -11.33 13.88
C CYS A 315 16.58 -10.93 13.33
N HIS A 316 15.57 -10.78 14.19
CA HIS A 316 14.18 -10.56 13.74
C HIS A 316 13.78 -9.08 13.68
N ALA A 317 14.36 -8.27 14.57
CA ALA A 317 14.03 -6.86 14.78
C ALA A 317 15.31 -6.03 15.09
N PRO A 318 16.24 -5.89 14.13
CA PRO A 318 17.58 -5.35 14.35
C PRO A 318 17.62 -3.90 14.88
N ASN A 319 16.57 -3.11 14.61
CA ASN A 319 16.48 -1.70 15.03
C ASN A 319 15.50 -1.49 16.19
N ALA A 320 14.98 -2.56 16.80
CA ALA A 320 14.03 -2.42 17.89
C ALA A 320 14.74 -2.01 19.19
N PRO A 321 14.17 -1.08 19.97
CA PRO A 321 14.73 -0.76 21.29
C PRO A 321 14.56 -1.94 22.23
N ILE A 322 15.62 -2.26 22.97
CA ILE A 322 15.67 -3.35 23.95
C ILE A 322 16.03 -2.76 25.32
N PHE A 323 15.20 -3.02 26.32
CA PHE A 323 15.46 -2.72 27.73
C PHE A 323 15.76 -4.03 28.46
N VAL A 324 16.93 -4.14 29.08
CA VAL A 324 17.27 -5.29 29.93
C VAL A 324 16.87 -4.98 31.36
N VAL A 325 16.07 -5.85 31.98
CA VAL A 325 15.51 -5.65 33.32
C VAL A 325 15.91 -6.82 34.21
N GLY A 326 16.76 -6.54 35.19
CA GLY A 326 17.10 -7.46 36.27
C GLY A 326 16.00 -7.49 37.34
N THR A 327 15.50 -8.68 37.67
CA THR A 327 14.48 -8.91 38.70
C THR A 327 15.05 -9.70 39.88
N HIS A 328 14.27 -9.81 40.97
CA HIS A 328 14.61 -10.56 42.19
C HIS A 328 15.83 -10.01 42.95
N SER A 329 16.04 -8.69 42.95
CA SER A 329 17.12 -8.04 43.72
C SER A 329 16.86 -7.97 45.23
N ASP A 330 15.61 -8.11 45.64
CA ASP A 330 15.09 -7.87 46.98
C ASP A 330 15.18 -9.08 47.93
N VAL A 331 15.29 -10.30 47.42
CA VAL A 331 15.28 -11.51 48.29
C VAL A 331 16.65 -11.74 48.95
N HIS A 332 16.80 -11.46 50.24
CA HIS A 332 18.08 -11.62 50.93
C HIS A 332 18.62 -13.06 50.92
N TRP A 333 19.95 -13.18 50.84
CA TRP A 333 20.69 -14.40 51.11
C TRP A 333 20.51 -14.76 52.59
N PHE A 334 19.65 -15.73 52.90
CA PHE A 334 19.76 -16.44 54.16
C PHE A 334 20.59 -17.69 53.91
N MET A 335 21.83 -17.61 54.41
CA MET A 335 22.75 -18.69 54.69
C MET A 335 21.99 -19.81 55.41
N ARG A 336 21.48 -20.80 54.67
CA ARG A 336 21.15 -22.10 55.25
C ARG A 336 22.48 -22.80 55.49
N THR A 337 23.14 -22.48 56.60
CA THR A 337 24.03 -23.43 57.24
C THR A 337 23.16 -24.56 57.78
N ALA A 338 23.27 -25.72 57.16
CA ALA A 338 22.93 -27.00 57.74
C ALA A 338 24.19 -27.86 57.71
#